data_AF-A0A430B7N5-F1
#
_entry.id   AF-A0A430B7N5-F1
#
_cell.length_a   1.000
_cell.length_b   1.000
_cell.length_c   1.000
_cell.angle_alpha   90.00
_cell.angle_beta   90.00
_cell.angle_gamma   90.00
#
_symmetry.space_group_name_H-M   'P 1'
#
loop_
_entity.id
_entity.type
_entity.pdbx_description
1 polymer ?
#
loop_
_entity_poly.entity_id
_entity_poly.type
_entity_poly.pdbx_seq_one_letter_code
_entity_poly.pdbx_strand_id
1 'polypeptide(L)'
;MWLNKKFHLSIYFVLRLFVLLTLIRQIMLDNWGSVFICILTLILFFIPSIIEKQMGITLPKTLEAVILLFIFAAEILGEIHNFYGTVPQWDTMLHTINGFLAAAIGFSLIDTLNEHERFSFKLSPFFVVMVAFCFSMTIGVLWEFFEFAGDRWLNLDMQKDRIVRKISTVELEPEGKNIPVIVDNIQKTEIYSLDNEGKTIITTIEDGYLDIGIIDTMKDLIVNFVGAVVFSILGLLYLKNRHKYGFAGQFIPVKNDLEEVPENTQDD
;
A
#
# COMPACT_ATOMS: atom_id res chain seq x y z
N MET A 1 -10.58 -21.98 18.34
CA MET A 1 -11.54 -21.12 17.62
C MET A 1 -12.02 -19.92 18.44
N TRP A 2 -12.45 -20.09 19.70
CA TRP A 2 -12.93 -18.97 20.55
C TRP A 2 -11.83 -18.01 21.04
N LEU A 3 -10.63 -18.51 21.39
CA LEU A 3 -9.48 -17.65 21.75
C LEU A 3 -9.03 -16.74 20.59
N ASN A 4 -8.98 -17.27 19.36
CA ASN A 4 -8.62 -16.45 18.19
C ASN A 4 -9.64 -15.32 17.99
N LYS A 5 -10.95 -15.60 18.03
CA LYS A 5 -11.98 -14.55 17.93
C LYS A 5 -11.78 -13.45 18.98
N LYS A 6 -11.51 -13.80 20.24
CA LYS A 6 -11.25 -12.80 21.30
C LYS A 6 -10.00 -11.97 21.04
N PHE A 7 -8.89 -12.61 20.65
CA PHE A 7 -7.63 -11.93 20.37
C PHE A 7 -7.76 -10.92 19.21
N HIS A 8 -8.45 -11.29 18.13
CA HIS A 8 -8.68 -10.39 17.00
C HIS A 8 -9.58 -9.21 17.37
N LEU A 9 -10.67 -9.45 18.10
CA LEU A 9 -11.48 -8.35 18.64
C LEU A 9 -10.64 -7.43 19.54
N SER A 10 -9.75 -7.99 20.38
CA SER A 10 -8.86 -7.21 21.22
C SER A 10 -7.93 -6.29 20.42
N ILE A 11 -7.30 -6.78 19.34
CA ILE A 11 -6.45 -5.93 18.48
C ILE A 11 -7.24 -4.74 17.95
N TYR A 12 -8.41 -5.00 17.36
CA TYR A 12 -9.25 -3.96 16.78
C TYR A 12 -9.66 -2.89 17.82
N PHE A 13 -10.10 -3.31 19.01
CA PHE A 13 -10.45 -2.36 20.07
C PHE A 13 -9.25 -1.57 20.58
N VAL A 14 -8.09 -2.22 20.73
CA VAL A 14 -6.86 -1.57 21.20
C VAL A 14 -6.38 -0.52 20.19
N LEU A 15 -6.31 -0.87 18.90
CA LEU A 15 -5.90 0.07 17.86
C LEU A 15 -6.85 1.27 17.78
N ARG A 16 -8.17 1.03 17.84
CA ARG A 16 -9.17 2.12 17.88
C ARG A 16 -9.02 3.02 19.08
N LEU A 17 -8.78 2.45 20.26
CA LEU A 17 -8.54 3.23 21.47
C LEU A 17 -7.32 4.14 21.29
N PHE A 18 -6.21 3.63 20.75
CA PHE A 18 -5.04 4.45 20.46
C PHE A 18 -5.33 5.57 19.46
N VAL A 19 -6.04 5.28 18.37
CA VAL A 19 -6.43 6.31 17.38
C VAL A 19 -7.31 7.38 18.04
N LEU A 20 -8.26 7.00 18.90
CA LEU A 20 -9.11 7.95 19.62
C LEU A 20 -8.33 8.81 20.61
N LEU A 21 -7.37 8.24 21.33
CA LEU A 21 -6.48 8.99 22.22
C LEU A 21 -5.60 9.97 21.42
N THR A 22 -5.06 9.55 20.28
CA THR A 22 -4.31 10.42 19.38
C THR A 22 -5.20 11.53 18.83
N LEU A 23 -6.42 11.22 18.39
CA LEU A 23 -7.39 12.21 17.91
C LEU A 23 -7.65 13.30 18.96
N ILE A 24 -7.97 12.92 20.19
CA ILE A 24 -8.20 13.88 21.29
C ILE A 24 -6.95 14.75 21.50
N ARG A 25 -5.76 14.12 21.54
CA ARG A 25 -4.50 14.86 21.69
C ARG A 25 -4.27 15.85 20.55
N GLN A 26 -4.54 15.48 19.29
CA GLN A 26 -4.31 16.37 18.14
C GLN A 26 -5.32 17.52 18.08
N ILE A 27 -6.56 17.31 18.54
CA ILE A 27 -7.53 18.39 18.74
C ILE A 27 -7.00 19.40 19.78
N MET A 28 -6.46 18.91 20.90
CA MET A 28 -5.89 19.79 21.94
C MET A 28 -4.63 20.55 21.48
N LEU A 29 -3.98 20.10 20.41
CA LEU A 29 -2.80 20.73 19.82
C LEU A 29 -3.14 21.60 18.60
N ASP A 30 -4.42 21.78 18.29
CA ASP A 30 -4.91 22.50 17.10
C ASP A 30 -4.32 21.98 15.77
N ASN A 31 -3.90 20.70 15.74
CA ASN A 31 -3.32 20.07 14.55
C ASN A 31 -4.41 19.40 13.71
N TRP A 32 -5.10 20.22 12.92
CA TRP A 32 -6.23 19.80 12.09
C TRP A 32 -5.87 18.79 11.00
N GLY A 33 -4.63 18.82 10.49
CA GLY A 33 -4.14 17.82 9.54
C GLY A 33 -4.13 16.42 10.17
N SER A 34 -3.52 16.29 11.35
CA SER A 34 -3.51 15.00 12.07
C SER A 34 -4.89 14.58 12.59
N VAL A 35 -5.79 15.54 12.89
CA VAL A 35 -7.20 15.23 13.20
C VAL A 35 -7.89 14.57 12.00
N PHE A 36 -7.70 15.10 10.79
CA PHE A 36 -8.23 14.51 9.57
C PHE A 36 -7.71 13.08 9.36
N ILE A 37 -6.39 12.86 9.51
CA ILE A 37 -5.77 11.53 9.40
C ILE A 37 -6.35 10.54 10.42
N CYS A 38 -6.59 10.96 11.66
CA CYS A 38 -7.21 10.10 12.67
C CYS A 38 -8.64 9.68 12.28
N ILE A 39 -9.45 10.61 11.76
CA ILE A 39 -10.81 10.32 11.29
C ILE A 39 -10.77 9.36 10.10
N LEU A 40 -9.88 9.64 9.13
CA LEU A 40 -9.67 8.77 7.97
C LEU A 40 -9.27 7.35 8.41
N THR A 41 -8.33 7.22 9.35
CA THR A 41 -7.89 5.94 9.91
C THR A 41 -9.07 5.14 10.50
N LEU A 42 -9.95 5.79 11.26
CA LEU A 42 -11.13 5.14 11.85
C LEU A 42 -12.09 4.63 10.77
N ILE A 43 -12.22 5.36 9.66
CA ILE A 43 -13.01 4.94 8.48
C ILE A 43 -12.32 3.75 7.80
N LEU A 44 -11.00 3.82 7.58
CA LEU A 44 -10.22 2.77 6.94
C LEU A 44 -10.25 1.44 7.70
N PHE A 45 -10.40 1.46 9.03
CA PHE A 45 -10.59 0.24 9.83
C PHE A 45 -11.89 -0.54 9.49
N PHE A 46 -12.83 0.04 8.74
CA PHE A 46 -13.99 -0.70 8.24
C PHE A 46 -13.74 -1.39 6.89
N ILE A 47 -12.62 -1.12 6.22
CA ILE A 47 -12.29 -1.68 4.89
C ILE A 47 -12.36 -3.22 4.87
N PRO A 48 -11.76 -3.97 5.82
CA PRO A 48 -11.85 -5.43 5.81
C PRO A 48 -13.31 -5.93 5.80
N SER A 49 -14.17 -5.35 6.64
CA SER A 49 -15.59 -5.73 6.70
C SER A 49 -16.37 -5.34 5.44
N ILE A 50 -16.02 -4.19 4.82
CA ILE A 50 -16.61 -3.77 3.56
C ILE A 50 -16.24 -4.77 2.45
N ILE A 51 -14.96 -5.17 2.38
CA ILE A 51 -14.44 -6.17 1.43
C ILE A 51 -15.18 -7.50 1.62
N GLU A 52 -15.23 -8.05 2.84
CA GLU A 52 -15.91 -9.32 3.13
C GLU A 52 -17.38 -9.30 2.65
N LYS A 53 -18.10 -8.22 2.97
CA LYS A 53 -19.52 -8.08 2.64
C LYS A 53 -19.77 -7.89 1.14
N GLN A 54 -19.01 -7.02 0.49
CA GLN A 54 -19.23 -6.70 -0.93
C GLN A 54 -18.77 -7.81 -1.86
N MET A 55 -17.71 -8.54 -1.48
CA MET A 55 -17.12 -9.59 -2.31
C MET A 55 -17.64 -10.99 -1.97
N GLY A 56 -18.42 -11.15 -0.90
CA GLY A 56 -18.93 -12.45 -0.48
C GLY A 56 -17.84 -13.43 -0.03
N ILE A 57 -16.74 -12.89 0.51
CA ILE A 57 -15.59 -13.65 1.01
C ILE A 57 -15.45 -13.48 2.52
N THR A 58 -14.76 -14.42 3.17
CA THR A 58 -14.27 -14.30 4.55
C THR A 58 -12.77 -14.08 4.49
N LEU A 59 -12.31 -12.99 5.12
CA LEU A 59 -10.90 -12.75 5.32
C LEU A 59 -10.41 -13.63 6.49
N PRO A 60 -9.29 -14.35 6.34
CA PRO A 60 -8.68 -15.04 7.45
C PRO A 60 -8.32 -14.03 8.52
N LYS A 61 -8.52 -14.39 9.79
CA LYS A 61 -8.36 -13.42 10.87
C LYS A 61 -6.92 -12.91 11.05
N THR A 62 -5.93 -13.69 10.61
CA THR A 62 -4.55 -13.23 10.49
C THR A 62 -4.44 -12.10 9.46
N LEU A 63 -4.98 -12.29 8.25
CA LEU A 63 -4.96 -11.29 7.19
C LEU A 63 -5.68 -9.99 7.61
N GLU A 64 -6.86 -10.12 8.22
CA GLU A 64 -7.61 -8.98 8.77
C GLU A 64 -6.78 -8.19 9.80
N ALA A 65 -6.12 -8.88 10.73
CA ALA A 65 -5.26 -8.24 11.72
C ALA A 65 -4.05 -7.55 11.08
N VAL A 66 -3.43 -8.16 10.06
CA VAL A 66 -2.31 -7.55 9.33
C VAL A 66 -2.76 -6.28 8.61
N ILE A 67 -3.94 -6.26 7.98
CA ILE A 67 -4.49 -5.06 7.33
C ILE A 67 -4.71 -3.94 8.36
N LEU A 68 -5.31 -4.25 9.51
CA LEU A 68 -5.53 -3.24 10.56
C LEU A 68 -4.22 -2.68 11.13
N LEU A 69 -3.23 -3.54 11.36
CA LEU A 69 -1.89 -3.14 11.79
C LEU A 69 -1.18 -2.30 10.73
N PHE A 70 -1.32 -2.66 9.46
CA PHE A 70 -0.76 -1.91 8.33
C PHE A 70 -1.36 -0.49 8.28
N ILE A 71 -2.68 -0.35 8.32
CA ILE A 71 -3.35 0.96 8.33
C ILE A 71 -2.88 1.81 9.51
N PHE A 72 -2.82 1.23 10.71
CA PHE A 72 -2.33 1.94 11.89
C PHE A 72 -0.85 2.36 11.76
N ALA A 73 -0.01 1.48 11.21
CA ALA A 73 1.41 1.75 11.00
C ALA A 73 1.66 2.84 9.96
N ALA A 74 0.89 2.86 8.87
CA ALA A 74 1.00 3.89 7.83
C ALA A 74 0.49 5.25 8.33
N GLU A 75 -0.75 5.31 8.82
CA GLU A 75 -1.43 6.58 9.11
C GLU A 75 -1.02 7.17 10.48
N ILE A 76 -1.00 6.35 11.53
CA ILE A 76 -0.76 6.88 12.88
C ILE A 76 0.74 6.96 13.16
N LEU A 77 1.46 5.86 12.97
CA LEU A 77 2.89 5.84 13.26
C LEU A 77 3.69 6.57 12.19
N GLY A 78 3.37 6.33 10.91
CA GLY A 78 4.00 6.98 9.76
C GLY A 78 3.76 8.49 9.74
N GLU A 79 2.52 8.92 9.48
CA GLU A 79 2.21 10.35 9.29
C GLU A 79 2.25 11.16 10.60
N ILE A 80 1.52 10.73 11.64
CA ILE A 80 1.36 11.57 12.85
C ILE A 80 2.61 11.53 13.74
N HIS A 81 3.27 10.37 13.86
CA HIS A 81 4.47 10.20 14.69
C HIS A 81 5.78 10.28 13.89
N ASN A 82 5.72 10.60 12.60
CA ASN A 82 6.87 10.81 11.71
C ASN A 82 7.81 9.59 11.60
N PHE A 83 7.27 8.38 11.57
CA PHE A 83 8.11 7.18 11.38
C PHE A 83 8.70 7.13 9.98
N TYR A 84 8.05 7.73 8.98
CA TYR A 84 8.62 7.89 7.63
C TYR A 84 9.95 8.66 7.63
N GLY A 85 10.08 9.69 8.47
CA GLY A 85 11.31 10.47 8.59
C GLY A 85 12.31 9.96 9.63
N THR A 86 11.89 9.15 10.60
CA THR A 86 12.72 8.80 11.77
C THR A 86 13.10 7.33 11.88
N VAL A 87 12.29 6.42 11.35
CA VAL A 87 12.55 4.98 11.42
C VAL A 87 13.11 4.50 10.07
N PRO A 88 14.35 4.01 10.02
CA PRO A 88 14.93 3.52 8.78
C PRO A 88 14.05 2.44 8.14
N GLN A 89 13.85 2.54 6.83
CA GLN A 89 13.12 1.54 6.02
C GLN A 89 11.65 1.34 6.40
N TRP A 90 11.06 2.24 7.21
CA TRP A 90 9.64 2.15 7.61
C TRP A 90 8.71 2.10 6.39
N ASP A 91 8.90 3.09 5.54
CA ASP A 91 8.28 3.23 4.24
C ASP A 91 8.44 1.95 3.38
N THR A 92 9.68 1.54 3.15
CA THR A 92 10.02 0.33 2.39
C THR A 92 9.33 -0.94 2.90
N MET A 93 9.27 -1.11 4.21
CA MET A 93 8.59 -2.24 4.85
C MET A 93 7.09 -2.20 4.52
N LEU A 94 6.45 -1.03 4.65
CA LEU A 94 5.03 -0.87 4.36
C LEU A 94 4.73 -1.15 2.89
N HIS A 95 5.48 -0.59 1.93
CA HIS A 95 5.27 -0.89 0.51
C HIS A 95 5.50 -2.37 0.18
N THR A 96 6.47 -3.03 0.82
CA THR A 96 6.63 -4.49 0.66
C THR A 96 5.40 -5.27 1.15
N ILE A 97 4.88 -4.91 2.32
CA ILE A 97 3.67 -5.53 2.89
C ILE A 97 2.45 -5.25 2.02
N ASN A 98 2.32 -4.03 1.50
CA ASN A 98 1.23 -3.62 0.61
C ASN A 98 1.19 -4.48 -0.65
N GLY A 99 2.32 -4.65 -1.34
CA GLY A 99 2.41 -5.55 -2.49
C GLY A 99 2.03 -7.00 -2.16
N PHE A 100 2.42 -7.50 -0.98
CA PHE A 100 2.02 -8.83 -0.55
C PHE A 100 0.50 -8.94 -0.31
N LEU A 101 -0.08 -7.98 0.41
CA LEU A 101 -1.51 -7.97 0.77
C LEU A 101 -2.41 -7.76 -0.45
N ALA A 102 -2.04 -6.84 -1.35
CA ALA A 102 -2.80 -6.59 -2.57
C ALA A 102 -2.80 -7.82 -3.49
N ALA A 103 -1.67 -8.52 -3.60
CA ALA A 103 -1.61 -9.80 -4.32
C ALA A 103 -2.49 -10.87 -3.64
N ALA A 104 -2.56 -10.90 -2.31
CA ALA A 104 -3.43 -11.81 -1.57
C ALA A 104 -4.92 -11.60 -1.83
N ILE A 105 -5.35 -10.35 -1.82
CA ILE A 105 -6.72 -9.95 -2.14
C ILE A 105 -7.02 -10.27 -3.60
N GLY A 106 -6.13 -9.87 -4.52
CA GLY A 106 -6.25 -10.14 -5.95
C GLY A 106 -6.37 -11.63 -6.26
N PHE A 107 -5.59 -12.47 -5.57
CA PHE A 107 -5.67 -13.92 -5.68
C PHE A 107 -7.03 -14.45 -5.25
N SER A 108 -7.56 -14.04 -4.10
CA SER A 108 -8.87 -14.52 -3.65
C SER A 108 -10.00 -14.11 -4.59
N LEU A 109 -9.91 -12.91 -5.17
CA LEU A 109 -10.89 -12.47 -6.16
C LEU A 109 -10.95 -13.39 -7.36
N ILE A 110 -9.79 -13.67 -7.95
CA ILE A 110 -9.74 -14.52 -9.14
C ILE A 110 -10.04 -16.00 -8.80
N ASP A 111 -9.63 -16.49 -7.62
CA ASP A 111 -9.92 -17.86 -7.17
C ASP A 111 -11.42 -18.05 -6.93
N THR A 112 -12.08 -17.08 -6.28
CA THR A 112 -13.54 -17.09 -6.05
C THR A 112 -14.32 -17.05 -7.37
N LEU A 113 -13.88 -16.23 -8.33
CA LEU A 113 -14.48 -16.20 -9.67
C LEU A 113 -14.28 -17.54 -10.41
N ASN A 114 -13.10 -18.15 -10.28
CA ASN A 114 -12.75 -19.42 -10.91
C ASN A 114 -13.54 -20.61 -10.32
N GLU A 115 -13.99 -20.51 -9.08
CA GLU A 115 -14.84 -21.52 -8.41
C GLU A 115 -16.35 -21.33 -8.69
N HIS A 116 -16.76 -20.25 -9.37
CA HIS A 116 -18.17 -19.97 -9.63
C HIS A 116 -18.72 -20.82 -10.79
N GLU A 117 -19.81 -21.55 -10.57
CA GLU A 117 -20.37 -22.55 -11.51
C GLU A 117 -20.73 -22.03 -12.92
N ARG A 118 -20.88 -20.70 -13.07
CA ARG A 118 -21.16 -20.06 -14.37
C ARG A 118 -19.94 -19.97 -15.29
N PHE A 119 -18.73 -20.19 -14.77
CA PHE A 119 -17.52 -20.23 -15.58
C PHE A 119 -17.20 -21.68 -15.96
N SER A 120 -17.31 -21.99 -17.25
CA SER A 120 -17.05 -23.32 -17.81
C SER A 120 -15.55 -23.68 -17.91
N PHE A 121 -14.64 -22.78 -17.53
CA PHE A 121 -13.20 -22.95 -17.67
C PHE A 121 -12.49 -22.77 -16.33
N LYS A 122 -11.81 -23.82 -15.87
CA LYS A 122 -10.87 -23.73 -14.74
C LYS A 122 -9.56 -23.10 -15.20
N LEU A 123 -9.22 -21.95 -14.65
CA LEU A 123 -7.97 -21.25 -14.92
C LEU A 123 -6.78 -22.07 -14.40
N SER A 124 -5.66 -22.02 -15.13
CA SER A 124 -4.42 -22.65 -14.67
C SER A 124 -3.90 -21.94 -13.41
N PRO A 125 -3.26 -22.66 -12.46
CA PRO A 125 -2.71 -22.04 -11.25
C PRO A 125 -1.75 -20.88 -11.52
N PHE A 126 -0.97 -20.98 -12.61
CA PHE A 126 -0.07 -19.91 -13.04
C PHE A 126 -0.83 -18.65 -13.46
N PHE A 127 -1.92 -18.80 -14.22
CA PHE A 127 -2.72 -17.66 -14.66
C PHE A 127 -3.38 -16.94 -13.48
N VAL A 128 -3.88 -17.69 -12.50
CA VAL A 128 -4.47 -17.13 -11.26
C VAL A 128 -3.46 -16.23 -10.53
N VAL A 129 -2.25 -16.73 -10.28
CA VAL A 129 -1.23 -15.94 -9.56
C VAL A 129 -0.65 -14.79 -10.39
N MET A 130 -0.65 -14.91 -11.72
CA MET A 130 -0.22 -13.84 -12.62
C MET A 130 -1.24 -12.68 -12.58
N VAL A 131 -2.55 -12.98 -12.61
CA VAL A 131 -3.59 -11.96 -12.46
C VAL A 131 -3.51 -11.29 -11.09
N ALA A 132 -3.32 -12.07 -10.02
CA ALA A 132 -3.13 -11.55 -8.67
C ALA A 132 -1.91 -10.60 -8.57
N PHE A 133 -0.80 -10.98 -9.19
CA PHE A 133 0.40 -10.15 -9.28
C PHE A 133 0.13 -8.84 -10.03
N CYS A 134 -0.50 -8.89 -11.21
CA CYS A 134 -0.84 -7.69 -11.98
C CYS A 134 -1.81 -6.77 -11.23
N PHE A 135 -2.80 -7.35 -10.54
CA PHE A 135 -3.71 -6.61 -9.67
C PHE A 135 -2.93 -5.87 -8.59
N SER A 136 -2.01 -6.56 -7.90
CA SER A 136 -1.15 -5.94 -6.88
C SER A 136 -0.32 -4.77 -7.42
N MET A 137 0.34 -4.95 -8.56
CA MET A 137 1.15 -3.89 -9.17
C MET A 137 0.29 -2.70 -9.60
N THR A 138 -0.95 -2.95 -10.03
CA THR A 138 -1.90 -1.88 -10.38
C THR A 138 -2.26 -1.06 -9.15
N ILE A 139 -2.52 -1.69 -8.00
CA ILE A 139 -2.75 -0.97 -6.74
C ILE A 139 -1.54 -0.13 -6.34
N GLY A 140 -0.32 -0.68 -6.47
CA GLY A 140 0.92 0.08 -6.23
C GLY A 140 1.01 1.32 -7.10
N VAL A 141 0.81 1.20 -8.42
CA VAL A 141 0.84 2.35 -9.35
C VAL A 141 -0.25 3.38 -9.03
N LEU A 142 -1.46 2.95 -8.66
CA LEU A 142 -2.54 3.86 -8.29
C LEU A 142 -2.20 4.65 -7.01
N TRP A 143 -1.44 4.06 -6.09
CA TRP A 143 -0.94 4.75 -4.91
C TRP A 143 0.07 5.84 -5.30
N GLU A 144 1.05 5.52 -6.15
CA GLU A 144 2.02 6.53 -6.64
C GLU A 144 1.34 7.69 -7.38
N PHE A 145 0.25 7.42 -8.12
CA PHE A 145 -0.54 8.48 -8.74
C PHE A 145 -1.22 9.38 -7.71
N PHE A 146 -1.67 8.81 -6.59
CA PHE A 146 -2.26 9.58 -5.50
C PHE A 146 -1.22 10.47 -4.80
N GLU A 147 -0.02 9.95 -4.56
CA GLU A 147 1.08 10.72 -3.96
C GLU A 147 1.52 11.86 -4.87
N PHE A 148 1.78 11.56 -6.14
CA PHE A 148 2.11 12.58 -7.13
C PHE A 148 1.02 13.65 -7.26
N ALA A 149 -0.25 13.25 -7.22
CA ALA A 149 -1.37 14.18 -7.24
C ALA A 149 -1.37 15.11 -6.00
N GLY A 150 -1.09 14.56 -4.81
CA GLY A 150 -0.95 15.31 -3.57
C GLY A 150 0.16 16.35 -3.66
N ASP A 151 1.34 15.95 -4.12
CA ASP A 151 2.51 16.82 -4.23
C ASP A 151 2.28 17.91 -5.28
N ARG A 152 1.67 17.54 -6.41
CA ARG A 152 1.46 18.46 -7.53
C ARG A 152 0.37 19.50 -7.27
N TRP A 153 -0.72 19.13 -6.60
CA TRP A 153 -1.92 19.98 -6.51
C TRP A 153 -2.24 20.47 -5.11
N LEU A 154 -1.76 19.79 -4.07
CA LEU A 154 -2.06 20.12 -2.68
C LEU A 154 -0.84 20.64 -1.91
N ASN A 155 0.33 20.75 -2.58
CA ASN A 155 1.62 21.11 -1.98
C ASN A 155 1.95 20.22 -0.77
N LEU A 156 1.64 18.93 -0.89
CA LEU A 156 2.09 17.93 0.05
C LEU A 156 3.53 17.51 -0.30
N ASP A 157 4.09 16.63 0.53
CA ASP A 157 5.42 16.03 0.34
C ASP A 157 5.28 14.53 0.64
N MET A 158 4.47 13.87 -0.18
CA MET A 158 4.15 12.45 -0.08
C MET A 158 5.32 11.63 -0.63
N GLN A 159 5.84 11.97 -1.82
CA GLN A 159 7.01 11.32 -2.40
C GLN A 159 8.30 11.92 -1.82
N LYS A 160 9.09 11.13 -1.08
CA LYS A 160 10.19 11.67 -0.27
C LYS A 160 11.42 12.04 -1.09
N ASP A 161 11.88 13.27 -0.88
CA ASP A 161 13.08 13.80 -1.50
C ASP A 161 14.37 12.99 -1.19
N ARG A 162 15.30 13.01 -2.14
CA ARG A 162 16.63 12.41 -2.03
C ARG A 162 17.72 13.33 -2.55
N ILE A 163 18.83 13.43 -1.81
CA ILE A 163 20.03 14.11 -2.31
C ILE A 163 20.82 13.14 -3.19
N VAL A 164 21.04 13.52 -4.45
CA VAL A 164 21.87 12.79 -5.40
C VAL A 164 23.07 13.63 -5.84
N ARG A 165 24.23 12.98 -5.97
CA ARG A 165 25.48 13.64 -6.37
C ARG A 165 25.78 13.51 -7.86
N LYS A 166 24.89 12.84 -8.58
CA LYS A 166 25.04 12.54 -10.00
C LYS A 166 23.68 12.53 -10.66
N ILE A 167 23.56 13.26 -11.77
CA ILE A 167 22.38 13.23 -12.64
C ILE A 167 22.81 12.94 -14.09
N SER A 168 21.87 12.41 -14.86
CA SER A 168 22.03 12.12 -16.28
C SER A 168 20.76 12.59 -17.00
N THR A 169 20.86 13.65 -17.79
CA THR A 169 19.69 14.25 -18.45
C THR A 169 20.02 14.68 -19.87
N VAL A 170 19.05 14.53 -20.76
CA VAL A 170 19.14 14.99 -22.15
C VAL A 170 18.84 16.49 -22.28
N GLU A 171 18.18 17.08 -21.29
CA GLU A 171 17.75 18.49 -21.32
C GLU A 171 18.94 19.46 -21.33
N LEU A 172 20.10 19.03 -20.81
CA LEU A 172 21.33 19.83 -20.80
C LEU A 172 22.15 19.71 -22.10
N GLU A 173 21.68 18.92 -23.08
CA GLU A 173 22.39 18.75 -24.35
C GLU A 173 22.23 20.03 -25.21
N PRO A 174 23.32 20.74 -25.56
CA PRO A 174 23.22 22.08 -26.18
C PRO A 174 22.57 22.13 -27.57
N GLU A 175 22.59 21.02 -28.31
CA GLU A 175 22.03 20.91 -29.66
C GLU A 175 20.64 20.24 -29.66
N GLY A 176 20.09 19.93 -28.49
CA GLY A 176 18.80 19.25 -28.33
C GLY A 176 18.80 17.79 -28.81
N LYS A 177 19.98 17.15 -28.85
CA LYS A 177 20.11 15.74 -29.23
C LYS A 177 19.66 14.83 -28.08
N ASN A 178 19.18 13.64 -28.43
CA ASN A 178 18.84 12.59 -27.45
C ASN A 178 20.09 11.86 -26.92
N ILE A 179 21.04 12.61 -26.39
CA ILE A 179 22.30 12.11 -25.81
C ILE A 179 22.38 12.65 -24.38
N PRO A 180 22.45 11.79 -23.35
CA PRO A 180 22.46 12.26 -21.98
C PRO A 180 23.78 12.97 -21.65
N VAL A 181 23.66 14.17 -21.07
CA VAL A 181 24.77 14.86 -20.41
C VAL A 181 24.82 14.39 -18.96
N ILE A 182 26.01 13.94 -18.54
CA ILE A 182 26.26 13.45 -17.19
C ILE A 182 26.88 14.58 -16.37
N VAL A 183 26.20 14.96 -15.29
CA VAL A 183 26.76 15.86 -14.27
C VAL A 183 27.06 15.01 -13.05
N ASP A 184 28.34 14.89 -12.70
CA ASP A 184 28.83 14.05 -11.60
C ASP A 184 29.56 14.92 -10.56
N ASN A 185 29.75 14.37 -9.36
CA ASN A 185 30.36 15.07 -8.21
C ASN A 185 29.69 16.41 -7.87
N ILE A 186 28.36 16.48 -7.95
CA ILE A 186 27.58 17.68 -7.59
C ILE A 186 27.84 18.01 -6.11
N GLN A 187 28.38 19.21 -5.87
CA GLN A 187 28.72 19.66 -4.51
C GLN A 187 27.56 20.39 -3.84
N LYS A 188 26.83 21.22 -4.61
CA LYS A 188 25.66 21.97 -4.13
C LYS A 188 24.78 22.39 -5.31
N THR A 189 23.53 22.71 -5.01
CA THR A 189 22.56 23.30 -5.95
C THR A 189 21.95 24.56 -5.33
N GLU A 190 21.79 25.63 -6.11
CA GLU A 190 21.18 26.88 -5.65
C GLU A 190 19.86 27.11 -6.38
N ILE A 191 18.79 27.30 -5.61
CA ILE A 191 17.45 27.63 -6.11
C ILE A 191 17.18 29.10 -5.80
N TYR A 192 16.87 29.88 -6.84
CA TYR A 192 16.55 31.29 -6.74
C TYR A 192 15.03 31.43 -6.81
N SER A 193 14.40 31.87 -5.72
CA SER A 193 12.95 32.12 -5.62
C SER A 193 12.68 33.56 -5.22
N LEU A 194 11.42 34.01 -5.30
CA LEU A 194 10.99 35.33 -4.87
C LEU A 194 10.04 35.21 -3.68
N ASP A 195 10.19 36.08 -2.69
CA ASP A 195 9.19 36.22 -1.63
C ASP A 195 7.96 37.01 -2.07
N ASN A 196 6.98 37.16 -1.17
CA ASN A 196 5.74 37.90 -1.42
C ASN A 196 5.96 39.39 -1.71
N GLU A 197 7.15 39.93 -1.41
CA GLU A 197 7.54 41.32 -1.66
C GLU A 197 8.41 41.47 -2.92
N GLY A 198 8.69 40.36 -3.62
CA GLY A 198 9.50 40.32 -4.84
C GLY A 198 11.01 40.32 -4.58
N LYS A 199 11.45 40.11 -3.35
CA LYS A 199 12.87 39.98 -3.01
C LYS A 199 13.35 38.56 -3.28
N THR A 200 14.55 38.44 -3.86
CA THR A 200 15.17 37.14 -4.14
C THR A 200 15.59 36.43 -2.86
N ILE A 201 15.13 35.19 -2.73
CA ILE A 201 15.58 34.20 -1.75
C ILE A 201 16.46 33.18 -2.48
N ILE A 202 17.62 32.85 -1.92
CA ILE A 202 18.49 31.80 -2.41
C ILE A 202 18.42 30.63 -1.43
N THR A 203 17.88 29.51 -1.88
CA THR A 203 17.89 28.25 -1.12
C THR A 203 19.05 27.40 -1.62
N THR A 204 20.00 27.10 -0.74
CA THR A 204 21.15 26.24 -1.08
C THR A 204 20.88 24.82 -0.60
N ILE A 205 20.93 23.87 -1.52
CA ILE A 205 20.94 22.44 -1.24
C ILE A 205 22.40 22.01 -1.20
N GLU A 206 22.88 21.65 -0.02
CA GLU A 206 24.24 21.16 0.17
C GLU A 206 24.35 19.68 -0.22
N ASP A 207 25.58 19.26 -0.52
CA ASP A 207 25.95 17.86 -0.79
C ASP A 207 25.29 17.19 -2.01
N GLY A 208 24.64 17.94 -2.90
CA GLY A 208 24.14 17.42 -4.17
C GLY A 208 23.01 18.21 -4.83
N TYR A 209 22.21 17.48 -5.60
CA TYR A 209 20.96 17.88 -6.22
C TYR A 209 19.79 17.21 -5.49
N LEU A 210 18.69 17.93 -5.32
CA LEU A 210 17.47 17.43 -4.68
C LEU A 210 16.59 16.75 -5.75
N ASP A 211 16.58 15.42 -5.76
CA ASP A 211 15.61 14.62 -6.52
C ASP A 211 14.28 14.62 -5.79
N ILE A 212 13.24 15.10 -6.48
CA ILE A 212 11.88 15.22 -5.93
C ILE A 212 11.09 14.00 -6.37
N GLY A 213 10.96 13.04 -5.46
CA GLY A 213 10.04 11.91 -5.53
C GLY A 213 10.33 10.79 -6.54
N ILE A 214 11.13 10.99 -7.60
CA ILE A 214 11.37 9.95 -8.63
C ILE A 214 12.01 8.70 -8.02
N ILE A 215 13.08 8.88 -7.26
CA ILE A 215 13.78 7.75 -6.65
C ILE A 215 12.90 7.04 -5.63
N ASP A 216 12.07 7.79 -4.90
CA ASP A 216 11.15 7.23 -3.90
C ASP A 216 10.09 6.36 -4.56
N THR A 217 9.34 6.92 -5.51
CA THR A 217 8.32 6.19 -6.28
C THR A 217 8.87 4.94 -6.94
N MET A 218 10.05 5.02 -7.55
CA MET A 218 10.63 3.85 -8.19
C MET A 218 11.05 2.79 -7.17
N LYS A 219 11.61 3.20 -6.03
CA LYS A 219 11.94 2.29 -4.93
C LYS A 219 10.68 1.61 -4.39
N ASP A 220 9.59 2.35 -4.26
CA ASP A 220 8.36 1.89 -3.63
C ASP A 220 7.61 0.92 -4.54
N LEU A 221 7.57 1.18 -5.85
CA LEU A 221 7.11 0.22 -6.85
C LEU A 221 7.96 -1.06 -6.90
N ILE A 222 9.29 -0.96 -6.73
CA ILE A 222 10.19 -2.13 -6.71
C ILE A 222 9.90 -3.00 -5.49
N VAL A 223 9.72 -2.43 -4.31
CA VAL A 223 9.51 -3.23 -3.10
C VAL A 223 8.07 -3.76 -3.01
N ASN A 224 7.09 -3.03 -3.56
CA ASN A 224 5.75 -3.57 -3.87
C ASN A 224 5.85 -4.80 -4.78
N PHE A 225 6.66 -4.74 -5.85
CA PHE A 225 6.90 -5.86 -6.76
C PHE A 225 7.45 -7.08 -6.02
N VAL A 226 8.43 -6.89 -5.13
CA VAL A 226 8.99 -7.97 -4.31
C VAL A 226 7.91 -8.63 -3.45
N GLY A 227 7.09 -7.84 -2.75
CA GLY A 227 5.98 -8.34 -1.95
C GLY A 227 4.98 -9.17 -2.76
N ALA A 228 4.61 -8.66 -3.94
CA ALA A 228 3.69 -9.34 -4.86
C ALA A 228 4.26 -10.66 -5.39
N VAL A 229 5.55 -10.70 -5.77
CA VAL A 229 6.23 -11.94 -6.21
C VAL A 229 6.25 -12.98 -5.09
N VAL A 230 6.59 -12.57 -3.86
CA VAL A 230 6.61 -13.47 -2.71
C VAL A 230 5.23 -14.09 -2.50
N PHE A 231 4.16 -13.29 -2.52
CA PHE A 231 2.81 -13.83 -2.41
C PHE A 231 2.47 -14.76 -3.57
N SER A 232 2.74 -14.38 -4.81
CA SER A 232 2.41 -15.21 -5.98
C SER A 232 3.10 -16.57 -5.97
N ILE A 233 4.33 -16.67 -5.44
CA ILE A 233 5.00 -17.95 -5.22
C ILE A 233 4.24 -18.78 -4.18
N LEU A 234 3.86 -18.19 -3.04
CA LEU A 234 3.07 -18.88 -2.01
C LEU A 234 1.70 -19.35 -2.53
N GLY A 235 1.00 -18.48 -3.27
CA GLY A 235 -0.28 -18.81 -3.90
C GLY A 235 -0.16 -19.96 -4.91
N LEU A 236 0.92 -19.99 -5.69
CA LEU A 236 1.17 -21.07 -6.65
C LEU A 236 1.45 -22.40 -5.96
N LEU A 237 2.22 -22.38 -4.86
CA LEU A 237 2.46 -23.56 -4.03
C LEU A 237 1.15 -24.07 -3.40
N TYR A 238 0.33 -23.15 -2.88
CA TYR A 238 -0.98 -23.46 -2.31
C TYR A 238 -1.91 -24.14 -3.32
N LEU A 239 -2.05 -23.59 -4.53
CA LEU A 239 -2.88 -24.18 -5.59
C LEU A 239 -2.38 -25.56 -6.05
N LYS A 240 -1.06 -25.79 -6.04
CA LYS A 240 -0.48 -27.09 -6.40
C LYS A 240 -0.69 -28.16 -5.33
N ASN A 241 -0.65 -27.79 -4.04
CA ASN A 241 -0.83 -28.76 -2.96
C ASN A 241 -1.38 -28.09 -1.68
N ARG A 242 -2.70 -27.98 -1.59
CA ARG A 242 -3.41 -27.33 -0.48
C ARG A 242 -3.11 -27.98 0.89
N HIS A 243 -2.89 -29.29 0.94
CA HIS A 243 -2.56 -30.00 2.19
C HIS A 243 -1.14 -29.70 2.70
N LYS A 244 -0.14 -29.67 1.82
CA LYS A 244 1.26 -29.43 2.22
C LYS A 244 1.52 -27.96 2.58
N TYR A 245 0.83 -27.03 1.91
CA TYR A 245 1.04 -25.58 2.07
C TYR A 245 -0.13 -24.88 2.76
N GLY A 246 -0.82 -25.58 3.67
CA GLY A 246 -2.01 -25.06 4.37
C GLY A 246 -1.77 -23.78 5.18
N PHE A 247 -0.52 -23.46 5.56
CA PHE A 247 -0.19 -22.20 6.22
C PHE A 247 -0.49 -20.98 5.34
N ALA A 248 -0.34 -21.09 4.01
CA ALA A 248 -0.67 -20.02 3.07
C ALA A 248 -2.17 -19.67 3.11
N GLY A 249 -3.02 -20.63 3.50
CA GLY A 249 -4.44 -20.41 3.74
C GLY A 249 -4.75 -19.39 4.83
N GLN A 250 -3.79 -19.04 5.71
CA GLN A 250 -3.95 -17.94 6.67
C GLN A 250 -3.91 -16.55 6.03
N PHE A 251 -3.51 -16.47 4.77
CA PHE A 251 -3.40 -15.23 3.99
C PHE A 251 -4.29 -15.25 2.75
N ILE A 252 -5.01 -16.33 2.49
CA ILE A 252 -5.88 -16.48 1.32
C ILE A 252 -7.33 -16.38 1.77
N PRO A 253 -8.06 -15.33 1.35
CA PRO A 253 -9.49 -15.28 1.60
C PRO A 253 -10.28 -16.37 0.89
N VAL A 254 -11.31 -16.85 1.58
CA VAL A 254 -12.14 -17.98 1.19
C VAL A 254 -13.58 -17.51 0.94
N LYS A 255 -14.30 -18.18 0.05
CA LYS A 255 -15.72 -17.87 -0.21
C LYS A 255 -16.56 -18.08 1.06
N ASN A 256 -17.59 -17.24 1.23
CA ASN A 256 -18.60 -17.49 2.26
C ASN A 256 -19.50 -18.65 1.82
N ASP A 257 -19.51 -19.73 2.60
CA ASP A 257 -20.57 -20.75 2.54
C ASP A 257 -21.84 -20.14 3.16
N LEU A 258 -22.47 -19.20 2.46
CA LEU A 258 -23.85 -18.85 2.77
C LEU A 258 -24.71 -20.00 2.28
N GLU A 259 -25.32 -20.70 3.25
CA GLU A 259 -26.28 -21.79 3.11
C GLU A 259 -26.88 -21.89 1.70
N GLU A 260 -26.59 -22.99 1.00
CA GLU A 260 -27.48 -23.47 -0.05
C GLU A 260 -28.88 -23.52 0.57
N VAL A 261 -29.77 -22.61 0.13
CA VAL A 261 -31.20 -22.75 0.38
C VAL A 261 -31.53 -24.12 -0.19
N PRO A 262 -31.99 -25.10 0.61
CA PRO A 262 -32.28 -26.42 0.09
C PRO A 262 -33.28 -26.25 -1.04
N GLU A 263 -32.94 -26.76 -2.23
CA GLU A 263 -33.91 -26.92 -3.30
C GLU A 263 -35.11 -27.62 -2.70
N ASN A 264 -36.24 -26.91 -2.67
CA ASN A 264 -37.51 -27.50 -2.33
C ASN A 264 -37.79 -28.51 -3.45
N THR A 265 -37.39 -29.77 -3.25
CA THR A 265 -37.87 -30.90 -4.02
C THR A 265 -39.37 -30.98 -3.76
N GLN A 266 -40.14 -30.32 -4.61
CA GLN A 266 -41.55 -30.65 -4.81
C GLN A 266 -41.60 -31.91 -5.67
N ASP A 267 -41.43 -33.06 -5.01
CA ASP A 267 -42.12 -34.28 -5.40
C ASP A 267 -43.42 -34.31 -4.60
N ASP A 268 -44.53 -34.06 -5.29
CA ASP A 268 -45.84 -34.73 -5.18
C ASP A 268 -46.88 -34.05 -6.10
#